data_AF-A0A2V8T4F4-F1
#
_entry.id   AF-A0A2V8T4F4-F1
#
_cell.length_a   1.000
_cell.length_b   1.000
_cell.length_c   1.000
_cell.angle_alpha   90.00
_cell.angle_beta   90.00
_cell.angle_gamma   90.00
#
_symmetry.space_group_name_H-M   'P 1'
#
loop_
_entity.id
_entity.type
_entity.pdbx_description
1 polymer ?
#
loop_
_entity_poly.entity_id
_entity_poly.type
_entity_poly.pdbx_seq_one_letter_code
_entity_poly.pdbx_strand_id
1 'polypeptide(L)'
;DQGGLVTLEEQDRSRWDRNKIAEGIRLVETVLPLGRVGNYQIQAAIAAVHAEATMAEETDWPQIVALYRELMRINSSPIVALNHAAALAMSEGFEKGLLLMDEANVGRKLDNYYLYHAGRADLLRRLHRFDQAVIAYRRALALTTNHVEQKYIRKRLKEVTETNGFRPNFKE
;
A
#
# COMPACT_ATOMS: atom_id res chain seq x y z
N ASP A 1 13.00 -3.63 -18.79
CA ASP A 1 13.28 -4.87 -19.56
C ASP A 1 13.75 -6.07 -18.72
N GLN A 2 13.35 -6.21 -17.45
CA GLN A 2 13.54 -7.46 -16.67
C GLN A 2 12.33 -7.87 -15.81
N GLY A 3 11.13 -7.35 -16.12
CA GLY A 3 9.86 -7.80 -15.51
C GLY A 3 9.82 -7.80 -13.97
N GLY A 4 10.33 -6.75 -13.32
CA GLY A 4 10.32 -6.62 -11.85
C GLY A 4 9.12 -5.84 -11.34
N LEU A 5 8.74 -6.08 -10.08
CA LEU A 5 7.79 -5.23 -9.38
C LEU A 5 8.41 -3.84 -9.16
N VAL A 6 7.66 -2.81 -9.52
CA VAL A 6 7.98 -1.39 -9.27
C VAL A 6 6.82 -0.81 -8.46
N THR A 7 7.12 -0.25 -7.29
CA THR A 7 6.09 0.34 -6.41
C THR A 7 5.48 1.58 -7.06
N LEU A 8 4.28 1.99 -6.63
CA LEU A 8 3.63 3.20 -7.18
C LEU A 8 4.48 4.47 -7.05
N GLU A 9 5.33 4.53 -6.02
CA GLU A 9 6.28 5.64 -5.80
C GLU A 9 7.47 5.61 -6.78
N GLU A 10 7.90 4.42 -7.20
CA GLU A 10 9.07 4.23 -8.07
C GLU A 10 8.68 4.14 -9.56
N GLN A 11 7.38 4.16 -9.88
CA GLN A 11 6.90 4.10 -11.26
C GLN A 11 7.16 5.42 -11.98
N ASP A 12 7.74 5.31 -13.18
CA ASP A 12 7.86 6.43 -14.10
C ASP A 12 6.50 6.76 -14.74
N ARG A 13 5.81 7.74 -14.15
CA ARG A 13 4.48 8.20 -14.58
C ARG A 13 4.50 8.95 -15.92
N SER A 14 5.67 9.33 -16.44
CA SER A 14 5.77 9.90 -17.79
C SER A 14 5.44 8.87 -18.87
N ARG A 15 5.57 7.58 -18.54
CA ARG A 15 5.28 6.45 -19.43
C ARG A 15 3.82 6.00 -19.37
N TRP A 16 3.00 6.59 -18.51
CA TRP A 16 1.59 6.27 -18.42
C TRP A 16 0.82 6.84 -19.61
N ASP A 17 -0.18 6.10 -20.08
CA ASP A 17 -1.02 6.53 -21.20
C ASP A 17 -2.00 7.62 -20.74
N ARG A 18 -1.64 8.88 -20.99
CA ARG A 18 -2.43 10.05 -20.58
C ARG A 18 -3.81 10.10 -21.22
N ASN A 19 -3.97 9.56 -22.43
CA ASN A 19 -5.27 9.53 -23.09
C ASN A 19 -6.21 8.54 -22.39
N LYS A 20 -5.72 7.34 -22.04
CA LYS A 20 -6.49 6.36 -21.27
C LYS A 20 -6.80 6.81 -19.85
N ILE A 21 -5.86 7.52 -19.19
CA ILE A 21 -6.10 8.10 -17.88
C ILE A 21 -7.23 9.14 -17.96
N ALA A 22 -7.13 10.08 -18.90
CA ALA A 22 -8.16 11.12 -19.07
C ALA A 22 -9.53 10.51 -19.45
N GLU A 23 -9.56 9.45 -20.25
CA GLU A 23 -10.78 8.70 -20.53
C GLU A 23 -11.37 8.06 -19.26
N GLY A 24 -10.54 7.35 -18.48
CA GLY A 24 -10.96 6.73 -17.23
C GLY A 24 -11.51 7.72 -16.22
N ILE A 25 -10.85 8.87 -16.05
CA ILE A 25 -11.31 9.95 -15.16
C ILE A 25 -12.69 10.45 -15.60
N ARG A 26 -12.86 10.79 -16.90
CA ARG A 26 -14.17 11.24 -17.42
C ARG A 26 -15.28 10.22 -17.18
N LEU A 27 -14.99 8.92 -17.35
CA LEU A 27 -15.96 7.87 -17.07
C LEU A 27 -16.34 7.86 -15.58
N VAL A 28 -15.36 7.94 -14.69
CA VAL A 28 -15.57 7.98 -13.23
C VAL A 28 -16.39 9.21 -12.82
N GLU A 29 -16.04 10.40 -13.30
CA GLU A 29 -16.77 11.64 -13.04
C GLU A 29 -18.22 11.58 -13.53
N THR A 30 -18.45 10.93 -14.68
CA THR A 30 -19.80 10.78 -15.25
C THR A 30 -20.67 9.84 -14.41
N VAL A 31 -20.10 8.75 -13.88
CA VAL A 31 -20.89 7.72 -13.17
C VAL A 31 -20.97 7.93 -11.66
N LEU A 32 -20.04 8.66 -11.05
CA LEU A 32 -20.06 8.95 -9.60
C LEU A 32 -21.37 9.57 -9.09
N PRO A 33 -21.97 10.58 -9.75
CA PRO A 33 -23.23 11.17 -9.29
C PRO A 33 -24.47 10.32 -9.62
N LEU A 34 -24.32 9.24 -10.39
CA LEU A 34 -25.44 8.42 -10.82
C LEU A 34 -25.80 7.37 -9.77
N GLY A 35 -27.03 7.46 -9.27
CA GLY A 35 -27.59 6.49 -8.35
C GLY A 35 -26.93 6.48 -6.98
N ARG A 36 -27.08 5.36 -6.26
CA ARG A 36 -26.42 5.17 -4.97
C ARG A 36 -24.98 4.76 -5.19
N VAL A 37 -24.04 5.55 -4.66
CA VAL A 37 -22.61 5.24 -4.71
C VAL A 37 -22.34 3.85 -4.14
N GLY A 38 -21.74 2.99 -4.95
CA GLY A 38 -21.38 1.61 -4.60
C GLY A 38 -19.87 1.36 -4.56
N ASN A 39 -19.50 0.12 -4.19
CA ASN A 39 -18.11 -0.30 -4.00
C ASN A 39 -17.20 0.05 -5.19
N TYR A 40 -17.64 -0.26 -6.41
CA TYR A 40 -16.84 -0.06 -7.62
C TYR A 40 -16.69 1.41 -8.01
N GLN A 41 -17.69 2.25 -7.74
CA GLN A 41 -17.58 3.70 -7.99
C GLN A 41 -16.50 4.31 -7.10
N ILE A 42 -16.44 3.94 -5.81
CA ILE A 42 -15.42 4.45 -4.90
C ILE A 42 -14.03 3.89 -5.25
N GLN A 43 -13.93 2.60 -5.58
CA GLN A 43 -12.65 2.02 -6.01
C GLN A 43 -12.12 2.68 -7.30
N ALA A 44 -13.01 3.01 -8.24
CA ALA A 44 -12.64 3.72 -9.45
C ALA A 44 -12.21 5.17 -9.16
N ALA A 45 -12.87 5.85 -8.22
CA ALA A 45 -12.44 7.16 -7.73
C ALA A 45 -11.05 7.11 -7.07
N ILE A 46 -10.76 6.11 -6.24
CA ILE A 46 -9.42 5.92 -5.65
C ILE A 46 -8.36 5.73 -6.74
N ALA A 47 -8.66 4.92 -7.76
CA ALA A 47 -7.75 4.73 -8.89
C ALA A 47 -7.55 6.02 -9.71
N ALA A 48 -8.62 6.81 -9.92
CA ALA A 48 -8.54 8.10 -10.62
C ALA A 48 -7.62 9.08 -9.89
N VAL A 49 -7.76 9.23 -8.57
CA VAL A 49 -6.90 10.11 -7.76
C VAL A 49 -5.42 9.72 -7.86
N HIS A 50 -5.11 8.41 -7.89
CA HIS A 50 -3.74 7.95 -8.16
C HIS A 50 -3.26 8.32 -9.56
N ALA A 51 -4.11 8.18 -10.56
CA ALA A 51 -3.76 8.35 -11.97
C ALA A 51 -3.61 9.83 -12.39
N GLU A 52 -4.33 10.73 -11.72
CA GLU A 52 -4.30 12.18 -11.94
C GLU A 52 -2.95 12.80 -11.58
N ALA A 53 -2.36 12.37 -10.47
CA ALA A 53 -1.09 12.90 -9.99
C ALA A 53 0.05 12.62 -10.99
N THR A 54 0.73 13.68 -11.44
CA THR A 54 1.76 13.55 -12.46
C THR A 54 3.07 13.01 -11.91
N MET A 55 3.32 13.27 -10.63
CA MET A 55 4.41 12.71 -9.82
C MET A 55 3.87 11.91 -8.62
N ALA A 56 4.67 11.01 -8.06
CA ALA A 56 4.23 10.19 -6.93
C ALA A 56 3.88 11.03 -5.69
N GLU A 57 4.69 12.06 -5.46
CA GLU A 57 4.60 13.00 -4.34
C GLU A 57 3.36 13.90 -4.42
N GLU A 58 2.78 14.05 -5.61
CA GLU A 58 1.56 14.84 -5.85
C GLU A 58 0.27 14.06 -5.63
N THR A 59 0.36 12.77 -5.27
CA THR A 59 -0.83 11.95 -5.01
C THR A 59 -1.63 12.52 -3.84
N ASP A 60 -2.91 12.82 -4.05
CA ASP A 60 -3.81 13.32 -2.99
C ASP A 60 -4.21 12.19 -2.03
N TRP A 61 -3.29 11.87 -1.12
CA TRP A 61 -3.50 10.89 -0.07
C TRP A 61 -4.65 11.22 0.88
N PRO A 62 -4.85 12.48 1.34
CA PRO A 62 -6.03 12.86 2.12
C PRO A 62 -7.35 12.49 1.45
N GLN A 63 -7.49 12.73 0.14
CA GLN A 63 -8.67 12.34 -0.62
C GLN A 63 -8.83 10.81 -0.69
N ILE A 64 -7.75 10.07 -0.93
CA ILE A 64 -7.77 8.59 -0.93
C ILE A 64 -8.22 8.05 0.44
N VAL A 65 -7.75 8.64 1.54
CA VAL A 65 -8.18 8.28 2.90
C VAL A 65 -9.68 8.50 3.07
N ALA A 66 -10.21 9.66 2.65
CA ALA A 66 -11.64 9.95 2.70
C ALA A 66 -12.46 8.94 1.88
N LEU A 67 -12.01 8.59 0.67
CA LEU A 67 -12.67 7.59 -0.17
C LEU A 67 -12.67 6.20 0.49
N TYR A 68 -11.56 5.78 1.12
CA TYR A 68 -11.54 4.52 1.86
C TYR A 68 -12.47 4.52 3.07
N ARG A 69 -12.61 5.64 3.79
CA ARG A 69 -13.59 5.76 4.89
C ARG A 69 -15.02 5.57 4.39
N GLU A 70 -15.37 6.14 3.24
CA GLU A 70 -16.67 5.90 2.61
C GLU A 70 -16.82 4.44 2.14
N LEU A 71 -15.79 3.86 1.53
CA LEU A 71 -15.81 2.45 1.11
C LEU A 71 -16.04 1.51 2.28
N MET A 72 -15.42 1.78 3.44
CA MET A 72 -15.62 0.99 4.66
C MET A 72 -17.06 1.00 5.18
N ARG A 73 -17.83 2.07 4.94
CA ARG A 73 -19.25 2.14 5.30
C ARG A 73 -20.11 1.21 4.42
N ILE A 74 -19.65 0.91 3.22
CA ILE A 74 -20.34 0.02 2.27
C ILE A 74 -19.83 -1.42 2.39
N ASN A 75 -18.52 -1.60 2.59
CA ASN A 75 -17.84 -2.89 2.68
C ASN A 75 -16.73 -2.85 3.73
N SER A 76 -17.04 -3.38 4.92
CA SER A 76 -16.14 -3.46 6.07
C SER A 76 -15.19 -4.67 6.05
N SER A 77 -14.70 -5.08 4.87
CA SER A 77 -13.77 -6.21 4.77
C SER A 77 -12.38 -5.88 5.35
N PRO A 78 -11.64 -6.89 5.88
CA PRO A 78 -10.27 -6.72 6.34
C PRO A 78 -9.31 -6.18 5.27
N ILE A 79 -9.57 -6.48 3.99
CA ILE A 79 -8.76 -6.00 2.87
C ILE A 79 -8.98 -4.49 2.65
N VAL A 80 -10.21 -4.01 2.74
CA VAL A 80 -10.51 -2.57 2.66
C VAL A 80 -9.88 -1.83 3.84
N ALA A 81 -9.98 -2.38 5.05
CA ALA A 81 -9.35 -1.80 6.25
C ALA A 81 -7.81 -1.74 6.12
N LEU A 82 -7.18 -2.79 5.59
CA LEU A 82 -5.76 -2.81 5.30
C LEU A 82 -5.34 -1.72 4.30
N ASN A 83 -6.09 -1.58 3.20
CA ASN A 83 -5.78 -0.57 2.18
C ASN A 83 -5.99 0.86 2.72
N HIS A 84 -7.01 1.08 3.55
CA HIS A 84 -7.21 2.33 4.27
C HIS A 84 -6.01 2.66 5.18
N ALA A 85 -5.49 1.67 5.92
CA ALA A 85 -4.31 1.85 6.76
C ALA A 85 -3.06 2.23 5.96
N ALA A 86 -2.87 1.63 4.78
CA ALA A 86 -1.78 1.99 3.87
C ALA A 86 -1.93 3.44 3.36
N ALA A 87 -3.12 3.87 2.97
CA ALA A 87 -3.37 5.25 2.58
C ALA A 87 -3.13 6.24 3.74
N LEU A 88 -3.57 5.89 4.95
CA LEU A 88 -3.35 6.70 6.15
C LEU A 88 -1.85 6.84 6.46
N ALA A 89 -1.07 5.78 6.27
CA ALA A 89 0.39 5.82 6.45
C ALA A 89 1.05 6.90 5.58
N MET A 90 0.59 7.02 4.33
CA MET A 90 1.09 7.97 3.36
C MET A 90 0.56 9.40 3.61
N SER A 91 -0.67 9.53 4.09
CA SER A 91 -1.31 10.83 4.35
C SER A 91 -0.89 11.46 5.67
N GLU A 92 -0.86 10.67 6.75
CA GLU A 92 -0.75 11.17 8.13
C GLU A 92 0.50 10.64 8.87
N GLY A 93 1.29 9.80 8.23
CA GLY A 93 2.57 9.29 8.74
C GLY A 93 2.57 7.79 9.07
N PHE A 94 3.74 7.18 8.92
CA PHE A 94 3.91 5.73 8.97
C PHE A 94 3.56 5.10 10.33
N GLU A 95 3.74 5.81 11.44
CA GLU A 95 3.34 5.32 12.78
C GLU A 95 1.82 5.10 12.88
N LYS A 96 1.03 6.08 12.44
CA LYS A 96 -0.43 5.99 12.45
C LYS A 96 -0.92 4.89 11.51
N GLY A 97 -0.33 4.82 10.32
CA GLY A 97 -0.65 3.77 9.37
C GLY A 97 -0.33 2.36 9.88
N LEU A 98 0.82 2.19 10.55
CA LEU A 98 1.22 0.90 11.14
C LEU A 98 0.27 0.48 12.27
N LEU A 99 -0.10 1.41 13.15
CA LEU A 99 -1.08 1.15 14.21
C LEU A 99 -2.41 0.67 13.63
N LEU A 100 -2.96 1.42 12.67
CA LEU A 100 -4.24 1.07 12.04
C LEU A 100 -4.15 -0.24 11.24
N MET A 101 -2.99 -0.54 10.64
CA MET A 101 -2.76 -1.79 9.93
C MET A 101 -2.77 -2.99 10.91
N ASP A 102 -2.18 -2.84 12.09
CA ASP A 102 -2.22 -3.87 13.13
C ASP A 102 -3.64 -4.03 13.69
N GLU A 103 -4.40 -2.94 13.87
CA GLU A 103 -5.82 -2.97 14.24
C GLU A 103 -6.69 -3.68 13.19
N ALA A 104 -6.42 -3.49 11.89
CA ALA A 104 -7.14 -4.15 10.80
C ALA A 104 -7.01 -5.69 10.83
N ASN A 105 -5.99 -6.23 11.51
CA ASN A 105 -5.81 -7.65 11.72
C ASN A 105 -6.25 -8.13 13.11
N VAL A 106 -6.99 -7.32 13.89
CA VAL A 106 -7.66 -7.78 15.12
C VAL A 106 -8.67 -8.87 14.73
N GLY A 107 -8.47 -10.08 15.24
CA GLY A 107 -9.19 -11.29 14.80
C GLY A 107 -8.46 -12.14 13.76
N ARG A 108 -7.21 -11.79 13.41
CA ARG A 108 -6.24 -12.63 12.69
C ARG A 108 -6.67 -13.06 11.27
N LYS A 109 -7.60 -12.31 10.67
CA LYS A 109 -8.15 -12.60 9.34
C LYS A 109 -7.13 -12.39 8.21
N LEU A 110 -6.05 -11.65 8.45
CA LEU A 110 -5.00 -11.35 7.48
C LEU A 110 -3.71 -12.17 7.72
N ASP A 111 -3.69 -13.09 8.70
CA ASP A 111 -2.47 -13.85 9.08
C ASP A 111 -1.87 -14.69 7.95
N ASN A 112 -2.71 -15.13 7.00
CA ASN A 112 -2.31 -15.89 5.81
C ASN A 112 -2.28 -15.03 4.54
N TYR A 113 -2.48 -13.72 4.66
CA TYR A 113 -2.46 -12.80 3.53
C TYR A 113 -1.09 -12.15 3.40
N TYR A 114 -0.32 -12.54 2.38
CA TYR A 114 1.06 -12.08 2.25
C TYR A 114 1.19 -10.55 2.14
N LEU A 115 0.21 -9.87 1.53
CA LEU A 115 0.23 -8.41 1.35
C LEU A 115 0.06 -7.64 2.66
N TYR A 116 -0.62 -8.21 3.66
CA TYR A 116 -0.62 -7.63 5.01
C TYR A 116 0.80 -7.63 5.58
N HIS A 117 1.49 -8.78 5.53
CA HIS A 117 2.84 -8.90 6.06
C HIS A 117 3.85 -8.06 5.26
N ALA A 118 3.71 -7.99 3.94
CA ALA A 118 4.56 -7.17 3.09
C ALA A 118 4.38 -5.66 3.35
N GLY A 119 3.13 -5.19 3.44
CA GLY A 119 2.81 -3.80 3.76
C GLY A 119 3.31 -3.39 5.15
N ARG A 120 3.07 -4.26 6.15
CA ARG A 120 3.56 -4.05 7.53
C ARG A 120 5.09 -3.97 7.57
N ALA A 121 5.77 -4.86 6.86
CA ALA A 121 7.23 -4.86 6.77
C ALA A 121 7.77 -3.58 6.13
N ASP A 122 7.09 -3.04 5.11
CA ASP A 122 7.49 -1.79 4.47
C ASP A 122 7.37 -0.59 5.42
N LEU A 123 6.25 -0.47 6.16
CA LEU A 123 6.08 0.59 7.16
C LEU A 123 7.13 0.49 8.27
N LEU A 124 7.38 -0.71 8.79
CA LEU A 124 8.42 -0.94 9.79
C LEU A 124 9.82 -0.59 9.29
N ARG A 125 10.12 -0.91 8.02
CA ARG A 125 11.37 -0.51 7.36
C ARG A 125 11.50 1.00 7.28
N ARG A 126 10.45 1.71 6.86
CA ARG A 126 10.44 3.19 6.76
C ARG A 126 10.56 3.87 8.13
N LEU A 127 10.10 3.20 9.19
CA LEU A 127 10.28 3.61 10.58
C LEU A 127 11.60 3.17 11.21
N HIS A 128 12.52 2.57 10.43
CA HIS A 128 13.79 2.01 10.90
C HIS A 128 13.68 0.94 12.01
N ARG A 129 12.53 0.27 12.12
CA ARG A 129 12.25 -0.85 13.03
C ARG A 129 12.64 -2.18 12.38
N PHE A 130 13.93 -2.33 12.06
CA PHE A 130 14.41 -3.37 11.15
C PHE A 130 14.18 -4.81 11.64
N ASP A 131 14.34 -5.10 12.93
CA ASP A 131 14.10 -6.44 13.47
C ASP A 131 12.66 -6.93 13.20
N GLN A 132 11.69 -6.04 13.44
CA GLN A 132 10.28 -6.34 13.18
C GLN A 132 9.99 -6.43 11.68
N ALA A 133 10.63 -5.57 10.87
CA ALA A 133 10.52 -5.62 9.42
C ALA A 133 11.03 -6.95 8.85
N VAL A 134 12.16 -7.47 9.36
CA VAL A 134 12.72 -8.78 8.98
C VAL A 134 11.72 -9.90 9.24
N ILE A 135 11.08 -9.91 10.41
CA ILE A 135 10.08 -10.92 10.77
C ILE A 135 8.89 -10.87 9.79
N ALA A 136 8.36 -9.67 9.53
CA ALA A 136 7.22 -9.48 8.65
C ALA A 136 7.55 -9.85 7.18
N TYR A 137 8.72 -9.46 6.65
CA TYR A 137 9.15 -9.86 5.31
C TYR A 137 9.33 -11.38 5.17
N ARG A 138 9.90 -12.05 6.18
CA ARG A 138 10.01 -13.52 6.18
C ARG A 138 8.64 -14.18 6.14
N ARG A 139 7.66 -13.65 6.89
CA ARG A 139 6.28 -14.15 6.86
C ARG A 139 5.62 -13.92 5.50
N ALA A 140 5.80 -12.75 4.88
CA ALA A 140 5.31 -12.47 3.53
C ALA A 140 5.91 -13.45 2.50
N LEU A 141 7.21 -13.73 2.57
CA LEU A 141 7.88 -14.70 1.69
C LEU A 141 7.35 -16.13 1.84
N ALA A 142 7.03 -16.54 3.06
CA ALA A 142 6.48 -17.86 3.31
C ALA A 142 5.06 -18.04 2.74
N LEU A 143 4.32 -16.96 2.52
CA LEU A 143 2.92 -16.97 2.10
C LEU A 143 2.72 -16.73 0.60
N THR A 144 3.66 -16.07 -0.10
CA THR A 144 3.54 -15.80 -1.53
C THR A 144 4.25 -16.85 -2.39
N THR A 145 3.58 -17.33 -3.42
CA THR A 145 4.14 -18.23 -4.45
C THR A 145 4.59 -17.49 -5.71
N ASN A 146 4.27 -16.18 -5.83
CA ASN A 146 4.62 -15.39 -7.01
C ASN A 146 6.11 -15.03 -6.98
N HIS A 147 6.86 -15.49 -7.98
CA HIS A 147 8.31 -15.29 -8.06
C HIS A 147 8.73 -13.81 -8.17
N VAL A 148 7.93 -12.96 -8.81
CA VAL A 148 8.20 -11.52 -8.92
C VAL A 148 8.08 -10.85 -7.54
N GLU A 149 7.01 -11.16 -6.82
CA GLU A 149 6.79 -10.71 -5.44
C GLU A 149 7.90 -11.22 -4.50
N GLN A 150 8.23 -12.51 -4.59
CA GLN A 150 9.31 -13.07 -3.78
C GLN A 150 10.66 -12.40 -4.07
N LYS A 151 10.97 -12.11 -5.33
CA LYS A 151 12.22 -11.41 -5.70
C LYS A 151 12.25 -10.01 -5.08
N TYR A 152 11.15 -9.26 -5.17
CA TYR A 152 11.02 -7.94 -4.55
C TYR A 152 11.19 -8.01 -3.02
N ILE A 153 10.46 -8.92 -2.37
CA ILE A 153 10.50 -9.05 -0.92
C ILE A 153 11.89 -9.51 -0.43
N ARG A 154 12.56 -10.45 -1.13
CA ARG A 154 13.94 -10.87 -0.80
C ARG A 154 14.92 -9.71 -0.90
N LYS A 155 14.77 -8.84 -1.92
CA LYS A 155 15.59 -7.62 -2.06
C LYS A 155 15.41 -6.71 -0.83
N ARG A 156 14.17 -6.36 -0.46
CA ARG A 156 13.90 -5.52 0.72
C ARG A 156 14.37 -6.16 2.03
N LEU A 157 14.20 -7.47 2.18
CA LEU A 157 14.68 -8.22 3.36
C LEU A 157 16.21 -8.14 3.50
N LYS A 158 16.95 -8.24 2.38
CA LYS A 158 18.40 -8.09 2.36
C LYS A 158 18.81 -6.68 2.81
N GLU A 159 18.20 -5.65 2.23
CA GLU A 159 18.46 -4.24 2.57
C GLU A 159 18.33 -3.99 4.08
N VAL A 160 17.25 -4.46 4.71
CA VAL A 160 17.04 -4.25 6.15
C VAL A 160 17.97 -5.08 7.03
N THR A 161 18.35 -6.29 6.60
CA THR A 161 19.23 -7.16 7.38
C THR A 161 20.66 -6.61 7.40
N GLU A 162 21.15 -6.14 6.25
CA GLU A 162 22.47 -5.52 6.12
C GLU A 162 22.54 -4.22 6.93
N THR A 163 21.51 -3.38 6.85
CA THR A 163 21.44 -2.13 7.62
C THR A 163 21.40 -2.37 9.14
N ASN A 164 20.67 -3.41 9.58
CA ASN A 164 20.57 -3.75 11.00
C ASN A 164 21.88 -4.29 11.57
N GLY A 165 22.59 -5.14 10.80
CA GLY A 165 23.88 -5.71 11.20
C GLY A 165 25.01 -4.68 11.31
N PHE A 166 24.86 -3.49 10.70
CA PHE A 166 25.85 -2.41 10.79
C PHE A 166 25.66 -1.52 12.03
N ARG A 167 24.58 -1.66 12.80
CA ARG A 167 24.43 -0.90 14.05
C ARG A 167 25.45 -1.43 15.08
N PRO A 168 26.44 -0.62 15.52
CA PRO A 168 27.31 -1.02 16.62
C PRO A 168 26.41 -1.25 17.83
N ASN A 169 26.63 -2.36 18.52
CA ASN A 169 25.87 -2.78 19.69
C ASN A 169 26.15 -1.80 20.84
N PHE A 170 25.51 -0.64 20.85
CA PHE A 170 25.49 0.26 22.01
C PHE A 170 24.54 -0.35 23.03
N LYS A 171 25.10 -1.24 23.86
CA LYS A 171 24.54 -1.56 25.16
C LYS A 171 24.79 -0.36 26.06
N GLU A 172 23.72 0.27 26.54
CA GLU A 172 23.73 1.00 27.81
C GLU A 172 23.76 0.01 28.98
#